data_AF-A0A5B7D560-F1
#
_entry.id   AF-A0A5B7D560-F1
#
_cell.length_a   1.000
_cell.length_b   1.000
_cell.length_c   1.000
_cell.angle_alpha   90.00
_cell.angle_beta   90.00
_cell.angle_gamma   90.00
#
_symmetry.space_group_name_H-M   'P 1'
#
loop_
_entity.id
_entity.type
_entity.pdbx_description
1 polymer ?
#
loop_
_entity_poly.entity_id
_entity_poly.type
_entity_poly.pdbx_seq_one_letter_code
_entity_poly.pdbx_strand_id
1 'polypeptide(L)'
;MCYSNDRPTVKDLLNHEFFQEDTGIKVDLANKEEAIATDVGKVVLRLRVVDAKKRKDKHKENEAIQFDFDMEKDNPDKIAEGMVLS
;
A
#
# COMPACT_ATOMS: atom_id res chain seq x y z
N MET A 1 8.12 -23.33 23.45
CA MET A 1 6.99 -22.62 22.82
C MET A 1 7.03 -22.95 21.33
N CYS A 2 6.16 -23.84 20.85
CA CYS A 2 6.17 -24.31 19.46
C CYS A 2 5.24 -23.42 18.62
N TYR A 3 5.80 -22.60 17.72
CA TYR A 3 5.04 -21.82 16.73
C TYR A 3 4.74 -22.68 15.51
N SER A 4 3.75 -23.58 15.56
CA SER A 4 3.49 -24.46 14.40
C SER A 4 2.04 -24.89 14.26
N ASN A 5 1.07 -23.96 14.33
CA ASN A 5 -0.26 -24.24 13.78
C ASN A 5 -1.11 -23.03 13.34
N ASP A 6 -0.61 -21.80 13.49
CA ASP A 6 -1.32 -20.59 13.06
C ASP A 6 -0.95 -20.15 11.65
N ARG A 7 -0.37 -21.04 10.83
CA ARG A 7 -0.05 -20.70 9.44
C ARG A 7 -1.34 -20.83 8.62
N PRO A 8 -1.92 -19.72 8.12
CA PRO A 8 -3.13 -19.79 7.31
C PRO A 8 -2.87 -20.60 6.04
N THR A 9 -3.86 -21.39 5.63
CA THR A 9 -3.76 -22.12 4.37
C THR A 9 -3.86 -21.13 3.20
N VAL A 10 -3.45 -21.56 2.00
CA VAL A 10 -3.64 -20.76 0.77
C VAL A 10 -5.10 -20.35 0.60
N LYS A 11 -6.03 -21.24 0.96
CA LYS A 11 -7.47 -20.96 0.90
C LYS A 11 -7.88 -19.86 1.89
N ASP A 12 -7.36 -19.89 3.11
CA ASP A 12 -7.67 -18.86 4.12
C ASP A 12 -7.09 -17.51 3.73
N LEU A 13 -5.87 -17.49 3.19
CA LEU A 13 -5.25 -16.28 2.64
C LEU A 13 -6.09 -15.68 1.52
N LEU A 14 -6.51 -16.49 0.54
CA LEU A 14 -7.33 -16.00 -0.57
C LEU A 14 -8.70 -15.48 -0.13
N ASN A 15 -9.28 -16.01 0.96
CA ASN A 15 -10.58 -15.55 1.48
C ASN A 15 -10.45 -14.38 2.48
N HIS A 16 -9.24 -13.95 2.82
CA HIS A 16 -9.03 -12.84 3.74
C HIS A 16 -9.44 -11.52 3.07
N GLU A 17 -10.04 -10.60 3.84
CA GLU A 17 -10.56 -9.32 3.34
C GLU A 17 -9.50 -8.55 2.54
N PHE A 18 -8.26 -8.50 3.02
CA PHE A 18 -7.11 -7.93 2.28
C PHE A 18 -6.95 -8.42 0.83
N PHE A 19 -7.18 -9.72 0.54
CA PHE A 19 -7.03 -10.29 -0.80
C PHE A 19 -8.33 -10.25 -1.62
N GLN A 20 -9.47 -10.12 -0.94
CA GLN A 20 -10.78 -9.92 -1.58
C GLN A 20 -11.07 -8.45 -1.88
N GLU A 21 -10.38 -7.54 -1.19
CA GLU A 21 -10.56 -6.11 -1.33
C GLU A 21 -10.02 -5.64 -2.68
N ASP A 22 -10.94 -5.36 -3.59
CA ASP A 22 -10.65 -4.92 -4.94
C ASP A 22 -10.86 -3.40 -5.05
N THR A 23 -9.99 -2.65 -4.38
CA THR A 23 -10.03 -1.17 -4.40
C THR A 23 -9.55 -0.56 -5.72
N GLY A 24 -8.95 -1.37 -6.60
CA GLY A 24 -8.33 -0.89 -7.85
C GLY A 24 -7.09 -0.01 -7.61
N ILE A 25 -6.56 0.05 -6.39
CA ILE A 25 -5.38 0.83 -6.01
C ILE A 25 -4.34 -0.09 -5.37
N LYS A 26 -3.07 0.16 -5.65
CA LYS A 26 -1.95 -0.55 -5.04
C LYS A 26 -0.90 0.44 -4.54
N VAL A 27 -0.41 0.22 -3.32
CA VAL A 27 0.72 0.96 -2.74
C VAL A 27 1.91 0.01 -2.62
N ASP A 28 3.08 0.42 -3.12
CA ASP A 28 4.33 -0.33 -3.00
C ASP A 28 5.48 0.61 -2.62
N LEU A 29 6.59 0.06 -2.11
CA LEU A 29 7.84 0.82 -1.98
C LEU A 29 8.36 1.23 -3.36
N ALA A 30 8.67 2.51 -3.53
CA ALA A 30 9.27 3.04 -4.75
C ALA A 30 10.71 2.54 -4.93
N ASN A 31 11.47 2.46 -3.83
CA ASN A 31 12.84 1.95 -3.81
C ASN A 31 13.04 1.01 -2.60
N LYS A 32 13.18 -0.29 -2.88
CA LYS A 32 13.32 -1.31 -1.82
C LYS A 32 14.71 -1.30 -1.19
N GLU A 33 15.76 -1.02 -1.97
CA GLU A 33 17.14 -1.02 -1.48
C GLU A 33 17.37 0.15 -0.52
N GLU A 34 16.85 1.33 -0.87
CA GLU A 34 16.92 2.51 -0.01
C GLU A 34 16.13 2.30 1.29
N ALA A 35 14.91 1.75 1.22
CA ALA A 35 14.10 1.44 2.40
C ALA A 35 14.75 0.43 3.36
N ILE A 36 15.64 -0.43 2.86
CA ILE A 36 16.40 -1.39 3.68
C ILE A 36 17.67 -0.72 4.23
N ALA A 37 18.28 0.18 3.47
CA ALA A 37 19.49 0.90 3.87
C ALA A 37 19.21 2.02 4.88
N THR A 38 18.00 2.59 4.88
CA THR A 38 17.59 3.62 5.82
C THR A 38 17.10 2.99 7.13
N ASP A 39 17.98 2.98 8.13
CA ASP A 39 17.64 2.62 9.54
C ASP A 39 16.60 3.58 10.17
N VAL A 40 16.27 4.68 9.48
CA VAL A 40 15.49 5.83 9.96
C VAL A 40 13.97 5.72 9.70
N GLY A 41 13.44 4.56 9.30
CA GLY A 41 11.99 4.34 9.18
C GLY A 41 11.27 5.19 8.12
N LYS A 42 12.02 5.95 7.31
CA LYS A 42 11.50 6.75 6.20
C LYS A 42 11.60 5.99 4.89
N VAL A 43 10.49 5.91 4.20
CA VAL A 43 10.36 5.20 2.92
C VAL A 43 9.59 6.03 1.90
N VAL A 44 9.95 5.88 0.64
CA VAL A 44 9.17 6.44 -0.46
C VAL A 44 8.13 5.40 -0.88
N LEU A 45 6.85 5.73 -0.74
CA LEU A 45 5.74 4.91 -1.20
C LEU A 45 5.26 5.38 -2.57
N ARG A 46 4.77 4.43 -3.37
CA ARG A 46 4.20 4.66 -4.70
C ARG A 46 2.80 4.08 -4.76
N LEU A 47 1.80 4.96 -4.82
CA LEU A 47 0.40 4.64 -5.06
C LEU A 47 0.14 4.58 -6.56
N ARG A 48 -0.50 3.50 -7.03
CA ARG A 48 -0.84 3.27 -8.44
C ARG A 48 -2.26 2.80 -8.58
N VAL A 49 -2.93 3.26 -9.64
CA VAL A 49 -4.21 2.70 -10.06
C VAL A 49 -3.94 1.40 -10.84
N VAL A 50 -4.43 0.27 -10.32
CA VAL A 50 -4.33 -1.05 -10.97
C VAL A 50 -5.59 -1.41 -11.77
N ASP A 51 -6.74 -0.82 -11.43
CA ASP A 51 -7.96 -0.93 -12.23
C ASP A 51 -8.71 0.41 -12.26
N ALA A 52 -8.47 1.20 -13.32
CA ALA A 52 -9.10 2.50 -13.49
C ALA A 52 -10.62 2.41 -13.71
N LYS A 53 -11.14 1.25 -14.14
CA LYS A 53 -12.59 1.05 -14.37
C LYS A 53 -13.38 0.93 -13.07
N LYS A 54 -12.71 0.63 -11.96
CA LYS A 54 -13.32 0.55 -10.61
C LYS A 54 -13.35 1.90 -9.90
N ARG A 55 -12.74 2.94 -10.47
CA ARG A 55 -12.79 4.31 -9.95
C ARG A 55 -13.75 5.15 -10.79
N LYS A 56 -14.51 6.03 -10.13
CA LYS A 56 -15.38 7.03 -10.79
C LYS A 56 -14.58 8.22 -11.39
N ASP A 57 -13.28 8.29 -11.13
CA ASP A 57 -12.45 9.46 -11.40
C ASP A 57 -11.55 9.34 -12.64
N LYS A 58 -11.31 10.50 -13.27
CA LYS A 58 -10.70 10.71 -14.60
C LYS A 58 -9.17 10.53 -14.69
N HIS A 59 -8.50 9.93 -13.69
CA HIS A 59 -7.04 9.78 -13.75
C HIS A 59 -6.64 8.77 -14.84
N LYS A 60 -5.57 9.08 -15.58
CA LYS A 60 -5.11 8.23 -16.67
C LYS A 60 -4.62 6.89 -16.13
N GLU A 61 -4.92 5.83 -16.86
CA GLU A 61 -4.30 4.52 -16.67
C GLU A 61 -2.77 4.72 -16.63
N ASN A 62 -2.10 4.28 -15.56
CA ASN A 62 -0.66 4.42 -15.27
C ASN A 62 -0.18 5.69 -14.54
N GLU A 63 -1.06 6.54 -14.00
CA GLU A 63 -0.62 7.56 -13.04
C GLU A 63 -0.16 6.91 -11.73
N ALA A 64 1.06 7.25 -11.31
CA ALA A 64 1.64 6.79 -10.05
C ALA A 64 2.01 8.01 -9.21
N ILE A 65 1.47 8.08 -7.99
CA ILE A 65 1.80 9.13 -7.03
C ILE A 65 2.89 8.58 -6.12
N GLN A 66 4.01 9.28 -6.03
CA GLN A 66 5.07 8.98 -5.07
C GLN A 66 5.04 10.00 -3.94
N PHE A 67 5.20 9.50 -2.71
CA PHE A 67 5.23 10.34 -1.51
C PHE A 67 6.14 9.71 -0.46
N ASP A 68 6.77 10.55 0.34
CA ASP A 68 7.55 10.12 1.51
C ASP A 68 6.61 9.72 2.64
N PHE A 69 7.00 8.69 3.38
CA PHE A 69 6.27 8.21 4.55
C PHE A 69 7.27 7.83 5.66
N ASP A 70 7.15 8.47 6.81
CA ASP A 70 7.87 8.17 8.04
C ASP A 70 7.03 7.23 8.90
N MET A 71 7.48 5.98 9.05
CA MET A 71 6.75 4.94 9.77
C MET A 71 6.49 5.26 11.25
N GLU A 72 7.25 6.17 11.86
CA GLU A 72 7.11 6.55 13.27
C GLU A 72 6.29 7.83 13.45
N LYS A 73 6.34 8.74 12.47
CA LYS A 73 5.77 10.09 12.62
C LYS A 73 4.50 10.32 11.82
N ASP A 74 4.33 9.64 10.68
CA ASP A 74 3.23 9.90 9.78
C ASP A 74 2.01 9.03 10.12
N ASN A 75 0.83 9.65 10.00
CA ASN A 75 -0.45 8.97 10.14
C ASN A 75 -1.02 8.69 8.73
N PRO A 76 -1.31 7.42 8.37
CA PRO A 76 -1.73 7.06 7.03
C PRO A 76 -3.07 7.69 6.63
N ASP A 77 -4.03 7.83 7.56
CA ASP A 77 -5.33 8.46 7.28
C ASP A 77 -5.15 9.94 6.92
N LYS A 78 -4.33 10.67 7.68
CA LYS A 78 -4.06 12.10 7.40
C LYS A 78 -3.36 12.32 6.07
N ILE A 79 -2.42 11.43 5.71
CA ILE A 79 -1.76 11.48 4.42
C ILE A 79 -2.77 11.21 3.30
N ALA A 80 -3.62 10.20 3.46
CA ALA A 80 -4.68 9.90 2.49
C ALA A 80 -5.67 11.06 2.32
N GLU A 81 -6.07 11.73 3.41
CA GLU A 81 -6.90 12.94 3.34
C GLU A 81 -6.23 14.06 2.53
N GLY A 82 -4.92 14.30 2.74
CA GLY A 82 -4.16 15.26 1.96
C GLY A 82 -4.10 14.94 0.47
N MET A 83 -4.02 13.65 0.13
CA MET A 83 -4.03 13.18 -1.27
C MET A 83 -5.39 13.33 -1.95
N VAL A 84 -6.50 13.37 -1.19
CA VAL A 84 -7.85 13.62 -1.73
C VAL A 84 -8.09 15.10 -1.99
N LEU A 85 -7.41 15.99 -1.26
CA LEU A 85 -7.56 17.44 -1.35
C LEU A 85 -6.63 18.10 -2.39
N SER A 86 -5.70 17.34 -2.98
CA SER A 86 -4.67 17.83 -3.90
C SER A 86 -5.08 17.80 -5.36
#